data_AF-A0A843F635-F1
#
_entry.id   AF-A0A843F635-F1
#
_cell.length_a   1.000
_cell.length_b   1.000
_cell.length_c   1.000
_cell.angle_alpha   90.00
_cell.angle_beta   90.00
_cell.angle_gamma   90.00
#
_symmetry.space_group_name_H-M   'P 1'
#
loop_
_entity.id
_entity.type
_entity.pdbx_description
1 polymer ?
#
loop_
_entity_poly.entity_id
_entity_poly.type
_entity_poly.pdbx_seq_one_letter_code
_entity_poly.pdbx_strand_id
1 'polypeptide(L)'
;MDRVCAKIVDQYGGAYPELTREKEHICRNIKAEEETFHATLVKGLRRFNEMVGNAGEQKVMDGELVFRLYDTFGFPVELTAELAAEKGLTVDMEDFQNRFRTHQEKSRAGSEQTFKGGLADNSEETTKLHTATHLLNAALRELIDPNIRQKGSNITADRLRFDFNFDRKLTPEELKSIEAFVNDAIQRNIPVVCEEMPVDEAKASGAIGVFDDKYGAIVKVYRIGDVSAELCGGPHVANTGDIQGFKIKKEESSAAGVRRIKAVVGKF
;
A
#
# COMPACT_ATOMS: atom_id res chain seq x y z
N MET A 1 4.98 2.86 -25.97
CA MET A 1 4.79 4.18 -25.35
C MET A 1 6.01 5.15 -25.40
N ASP A 2 7.25 4.67 -25.61
CA ASP A 2 8.48 5.47 -25.52
C ASP A 2 8.51 6.77 -26.35
N ARG A 3 7.96 6.76 -27.57
CA ARG A 3 7.90 7.95 -28.43
C ARG A 3 7.02 9.06 -27.85
N VAL A 4 5.94 8.69 -27.15
CA VAL A 4 5.03 9.64 -26.51
C VAL A 4 5.68 10.25 -25.28
N CYS A 5 6.33 9.43 -24.44
CA CYS A 5 7.11 9.88 -23.28
C CYS A 5 8.15 10.94 -23.71
N ALA A 6 8.93 10.63 -24.75
CA ALA A 6 9.95 11.53 -25.26
C ALA A 6 9.37 12.87 -25.75
N LYS A 7 8.20 12.86 -26.40
CA LYS A 7 7.55 14.08 -26.89
C LYS A 7 6.97 14.95 -25.80
N ILE A 8 6.40 14.36 -24.74
CA ILE A 8 5.93 15.10 -23.58
C ILE A 8 7.09 15.80 -22.88
N VAL A 9 8.20 15.10 -22.66
CA VAL A 9 9.39 15.69 -22.02
C VAL A 9 9.99 16.82 -22.87
N ASP A 10 10.01 16.65 -24.20
CA ASP A 10 10.47 17.67 -25.14
C ASP A 10 9.58 18.94 -25.09
N GLN A 11 8.26 18.76 -25.05
CA GLN A 11 7.31 19.88 -25.09
C GLN A 11 7.17 20.62 -23.75
N TYR A 12 7.25 19.89 -22.63
CA TYR A 12 6.97 20.44 -21.30
C TYR A 12 8.20 20.58 -20.40
N GLY A 13 9.35 20.02 -20.77
CA GLY A 13 10.57 20.04 -19.95
C GLY A 13 11.10 21.45 -19.66
N GLY A 14 10.79 22.43 -20.52
CA GLY A 14 11.14 23.83 -20.27
C GLY A 14 10.36 24.47 -19.10
N ALA A 15 9.09 24.10 -18.91
CA ALA A 15 8.26 24.57 -17.81
C ALA A 15 8.41 23.71 -16.55
N TYR A 16 8.75 22.42 -16.73
CA TYR A 16 8.89 21.43 -15.67
C TYR A 16 10.25 20.71 -15.79
N PRO A 17 11.33 21.31 -15.25
CA PRO A 17 12.69 20.77 -15.37
C PRO A 17 12.87 19.36 -14.80
N GLU A 18 12.02 18.96 -13.85
CA GLU A 18 11.96 17.61 -13.29
C GLU A 18 11.63 16.54 -14.34
N LEU A 19 10.86 16.87 -15.39
CA LEU A 19 10.55 15.94 -16.48
C LEU A 19 11.81 15.60 -17.28
N THR A 20 12.69 16.57 -17.49
CA THR A 20 13.97 16.35 -18.16
C THR A 20 14.93 15.58 -17.27
N ARG A 21 15.00 15.95 -15.97
CA ARG A 21 15.87 15.28 -14.99
C ARG A 21 15.51 13.81 -14.79
N GLU A 22 14.23 13.50 -14.65
CA GLU A 22 13.74 12.14 -14.36
C GLU A 22 13.33 11.36 -15.61
N LYS A 23 13.63 11.87 -16.81
CA LYS A 23 13.18 11.32 -18.10
C LYS A 23 13.40 9.81 -18.22
N GLU A 24 14.61 9.34 -17.91
CA GLU A 24 14.95 7.92 -18.03
C GLU A 24 14.12 7.06 -17.07
N HIS A 25 13.93 7.52 -15.84
CA HIS A 25 13.11 6.82 -14.85
C HIS A 25 11.63 6.81 -15.28
N ILE A 26 11.09 7.94 -15.74
CA ILE A 26 9.71 8.05 -16.23
C ILE A 26 9.47 7.09 -17.41
N CYS A 27 10.32 7.14 -18.44
CA CYS A 27 10.10 6.30 -19.62
C CYS A 27 10.31 4.81 -19.30
N ARG A 28 11.26 4.45 -18.42
CA ARG A 28 11.39 3.07 -17.94
C ARG A 28 10.13 2.57 -17.23
N ASN A 29 9.55 3.38 -16.34
CA ASN A 29 8.33 3.00 -15.63
C ASN A 29 7.13 2.85 -16.56
N ILE A 30 6.96 3.78 -17.50
CA ILE A 30 5.89 3.68 -18.51
C ILE A 30 6.05 2.40 -19.34
N LYS A 31 7.28 2.07 -19.75
CA LYS A 31 7.54 0.85 -20.52
C LYS A 31 7.27 -0.42 -19.71
N ALA A 32 7.72 -0.47 -18.46
CA ALA A 32 7.44 -1.60 -17.57
C ALA A 32 5.94 -1.78 -17.33
N GLU A 33 5.19 -0.68 -17.18
CA GLU A 33 3.73 -0.71 -17.05
C GLU A 33 3.05 -1.16 -18.35
N GLU A 34 3.53 -0.71 -19.51
CA GLU A 34 3.05 -1.15 -20.84
C GLU A 34 3.24 -2.67 -21.03
N GLU A 35 4.41 -3.21 -20.68
CA GLU A 35 4.70 -4.64 -20.73
C GLU A 35 3.80 -5.44 -19.77
N THR A 36 3.58 -4.91 -18.56
CA THR A 36 2.69 -5.51 -17.56
C THR A 36 1.23 -5.49 -18.01
N PHE A 37 0.78 -4.37 -18.58
CA PHE A 37 -0.57 -4.21 -19.13
C PHE A 37 -0.79 -5.16 -20.31
N HIS A 38 0.18 -5.28 -21.22
CA HIS A 38 0.11 -6.22 -22.34
C HIS A 38 0.02 -7.67 -21.85
N ALA A 39 0.85 -8.07 -20.88
CA ALA A 39 0.77 -9.40 -20.28
C ALA A 39 -0.59 -9.66 -19.60
N THR A 40 -1.18 -8.62 -19.00
CA THR A 40 -2.51 -8.67 -18.37
C THR A 40 -3.61 -8.85 -19.42
N LEU A 41 -3.57 -8.08 -20.51
CA LEU A 41 -4.49 -8.21 -21.63
C LEU A 41 -4.45 -9.60 -22.26
N VAL A 42 -3.27 -10.17 -22.51
CA VAL A 42 -3.14 -11.53 -23.08
C VAL A 42 -3.78 -12.58 -22.15
N LYS A 43 -3.57 -12.47 -20.84
CA LYS A 43 -4.19 -13.35 -19.85
C LYS A 43 -5.71 -13.16 -19.81
N GLY A 44 -6.18 -11.91 -19.81
CA GLY A 44 -7.59 -11.55 -19.82
C GLY A 44 -8.31 -12.08 -21.06
N LEU A 45 -7.73 -11.88 -22.25
CA LEU A 45 -8.24 -12.41 -23.52
C LEU A 45 -8.37 -13.93 -23.50
N ARG A 46 -7.39 -14.65 -22.95
CA ARG A 46 -7.48 -16.12 -22.83
C ARG A 46 -8.68 -16.51 -21.96
N ARG A 47 -8.87 -15.85 -20.80
CA ARG A 47 -10.00 -16.12 -19.90
C ARG A 47 -11.34 -15.75 -20.52
N PHE A 48 -11.42 -14.62 -21.21
CA PHE A 48 -12.60 -14.24 -21.96
C PHE A 48 -12.98 -15.31 -22.99
N ASN A 49 -12.02 -15.80 -23.78
CA ASN A 49 -12.26 -16.84 -24.76
C ASN A 49 -12.72 -18.17 -24.13
N GLU A 50 -12.13 -18.56 -22.99
CA GLU A 50 -12.58 -19.74 -22.23
C GLU A 50 -14.03 -19.56 -21.73
N MET A 51 -14.38 -18.38 -21.22
CA MET A 51 -15.74 -18.08 -20.73
C MET A 51 -16.76 -18.12 -21.87
N VAL A 52 -16.45 -17.49 -23.01
CA VAL A 52 -17.30 -17.51 -24.20
C VAL A 52 -17.45 -18.94 -24.74
N GLY A 53 -16.38 -19.74 -24.76
CA GLY A 53 -16.44 -21.15 -25.18
C GLY A 53 -17.36 -22.01 -24.31
N ASN A 54 -17.51 -21.64 -23.04
CA ASN A 54 -18.36 -22.35 -22.07
C ASN A 54 -19.78 -21.76 -21.96
N ALA A 55 -20.06 -20.62 -22.59
CA ALA A 55 -21.35 -19.92 -22.48
C ALA A 55 -22.52 -20.64 -23.17
N GLY A 56 -22.26 -21.69 -23.97
CA GLY A 56 -23.30 -22.48 -24.62
C GLY A 56 -24.23 -21.63 -25.49
N GLU A 57 -25.55 -21.76 -25.32
CA GLU A 57 -26.57 -20.98 -26.03
C GLU A 57 -26.87 -19.61 -25.39
N GLN A 58 -26.28 -19.27 -24.23
CA GLN A 58 -26.52 -17.99 -23.59
C GLN A 58 -25.90 -16.86 -24.41
N LYS A 59 -26.75 -15.97 -24.93
CA LYS A 59 -26.35 -14.77 -25.65
C LYS A 59 -25.94 -13.60 -24.76
N VAL A 60 -26.12 -13.73 -23.44
CA VAL A 60 -25.80 -12.68 -22.47
C VAL A 60 -24.74 -13.20 -21.51
N MET A 61 -23.64 -12.47 -21.39
CA MET A 61 -22.59 -12.72 -20.41
C MET A 61 -23.02 -12.17 -19.04
N ASP A 62 -22.98 -13.05 -18.05
CA ASP A 62 -23.25 -12.72 -16.64
C ASP A 62 -22.31 -11.62 -16.12
N GLY A 63 -22.90 -10.62 -15.47
CA GLY A 63 -22.17 -9.51 -14.85
C GLY A 63 -21.20 -9.98 -13.77
N GLU A 64 -21.41 -11.14 -13.14
CA GLU A 64 -20.44 -11.74 -12.22
C GLU A 64 -19.13 -12.11 -12.91
N LEU A 65 -19.22 -12.79 -14.06
CA LEU A 65 -18.06 -13.24 -14.82
C LEU A 65 -17.31 -12.06 -15.40
N VAL A 66 -18.03 -11.06 -15.91
CA VAL A 66 -17.45 -9.81 -16.40
C VAL A 66 -16.80 -9.01 -15.27
N PHE A 67 -17.45 -8.93 -14.11
CA PHE A 67 -16.87 -8.28 -12.94
C PHE A 67 -15.59 -8.99 -12.49
N ARG A 68 -15.52 -10.32 -12.58
CA ARG A 68 -14.31 -11.09 -12.29
C ARG A 68 -13.20 -10.83 -13.30
N LEU A 69 -13.50 -10.68 -14.59
CA LEU A 69 -12.54 -10.26 -15.62
C LEU A 69 -11.91 -8.91 -15.28
N TYR A 70 -12.74 -7.97 -14.84
CA TYR A 70 -12.29 -6.65 -14.39
C TYR A 70 -11.47 -6.70 -13.08
N ASP A 71 -12.07 -7.17 -11.99
CA ASP A 71 -11.53 -7.08 -10.63
C ASP A 71 -10.34 -8.02 -10.42
N THR A 72 -10.43 -9.27 -10.89
CA THR A 72 -9.40 -10.29 -10.65
C THR A 72 -8.32 -10.29 -11.72
N PHE A 73 -8.70 -10.09 -12.98
CA PHE A 73 -7.78 -10.24 -14.11
C PHE A 73 -7.35 -8.90 -14.74
N GLY A 74 -7.87 -7.77 -14.26
CA GLY A 74 -7.53 -6.44 -14.75
C GLY A 74 -7.96 -6.18 -16.19
N PHE A 75 -8.91 -6.96 -16.71
CA PHE A 75 -9.35 -6.87 -18.09
C PHE A 75 -10.46 -5.82 -18.24
N PRO A 76 -10.28 -4.78 -19.09
CA PRO A 76 -11.26 -3.69 -19.18
C PRO A 76 -12.67 -4.16 -19.54
N VAL A 77 -13.68 -3.57 -18.91
CA VAL A 77 -15.08 -3.92 -19.17
C VAL A 77 -15.51 -3.45 -20.56
N GLU A 78 -14.97 -2.32 -21.02
CA GLU A 78 -15.21 -1.78 -22.36
C GLU A 78 -14.73 -2.77 -23.42
N LEU A 79 -13.51 -3.28 -23.28
CA LEU A 79 -12.96 -4.28 -24.19
C LEU A 79 -13.73 -5.60 -24.10
N THR A 80 -14.22 -5.97 -22.92
CA THR A 80 -15.08 -7.15 -22.75
C THR A 80 -16.38 -7.01 -23.54
N ALA A 81 -17.03 -5.85 -23.46
CA ALA A 81 -18.27 -5.56 -24.17
C ALA A 81 -18.08 -5.52 -25.69
N GLU A 82 -16.99 -4.91 -26.16
CA GLU A 82 -16.63 -4.88 -27.59
C GLU A 82 -16.42 -6.30 -28.14
N LEU A 83 -15.59 -7.11 -27.49
CA LEU A 83 -15.31 -8.49 -27.92
C LEU A 83 -16.53 -9.41 -27.82
N ALA A 84 -17.40 -9.19 -26.83
CA ALA A 84 -18.66 -9.90 -26.73
C ALA A 84 -19.56 -9.60 -27.92
N ALA A 85 -19.70 -8.32 -28.29
CA ALA A 85 -20.51 -7.88 -29.41
C ALA A 85 -20.01 -8.46 -30.75
N GLU A 86 -18.68 -8.52 -30.98
CA GLU A 86 -18.10 -9.17 -32.17
C GLU A 86 -18.49 -10.65 -32.30
N LYS A 87 -18.72 -11.33 -31.17
CA LYS A 87 -19.15 -12.73 -31.11
C LYS A 87 -20.66 -12.92 -31.03
N GLY A 88 -21.44 -11.84 -31.19
CA GLY A 88 -22.90 -11.87 -31.10
C GLY A 88 -23.45 -12.07 -29.68
N LEU A 89 -22.63 -11.79 -28.67
CA LEU A 89 -22.99 -11.81 -27.26
C LEU A 89 -23.21 -10.37 -26.75
N THR A 90 -24.01 -10.21 -25.71
CA THR A 90 -24.13 -8.96 -24.96
C THR A 90 -23.62 -9.15 -23.55
N VAL A 91 -23.25 -8.06 -22.88
CA VAL A 91 -22.84 -8.06 -21.48
C VAL A 91 -23.96 -7.50 -20.64
N ASP A 92 -24.25 -8.13 -19.50
CA ASP A 92 -25.11 -7.54 -18.47
C ASP A 92 -24.37 -6.40 -17.74
N MET A 93 -24.42 -5.22 -18.34
CA MET A 93 -23.77 -4.02 -17.81
C MET A 93 -24.43 -3.52 -16.52
N GLU A 94 -25.71 -3.82 -16.30
CA GLU A 94 -26.41 -3.38 -15.10
C GLU A 94 -25.94 -4.18 -13.88
N ASP A 95 -25.86 -5.51 -13.98
CA ASP A 95 -25.32 -6.35 -12.91
C ASP A 95 -23.84 -6.02 -12.64
N PHE A 96 -23.03 -5.83 -13.70
CA PHE A 96 -21.64 -5.38 -13.55
C PHE A 96 -21.54 -4.07 -12.74
N GLN A 97 -22.34 -3.06 -13.09
CA GLN A 97 -22.32 -1.76 -12.41
C GLN A 97 -22.74 -1.86 -10.95
N ASN A 98 -23.72 -2.69 -10.63
CA ASN A 98 -24.17 -2.92 -9.26
C ASN A 98 -23.05 -3.57 -8.42
N ARG A 99 -22.37 -4.59 -8.96
CA ARG A 99 -21.22 -5.24 -8.32
C ARG A 99 -20.04 -4.29 -8.15
N PHE A 100 -19.74 -3.50 -9.18
CA PHE A 100 -18.70 -2.48 -9.15
C PHE A 100 -18.97 -1.44 -8.06
N ARG A 101 -20.21 -0.95 -7.94
CA ARG A 101 -20.61 -0.01 -6.88
C ARG A 101 -20.45 -0.62 -5.49
N THR A 102 -20.92 -1.85 -5.29
CA THR A 102 -20.78 -2.57 -4.01
C THR A 102 -19.30 -2.75 -3.64
N HIS A 103 -18.43 -3.05 -4.61
CA HIS A 103 -17.00 -3.16 -4.39
C HIS A 103 -16.36 -1.81 -4.02
N GLN A 104 -16.76 -0.72 -4.69
CA GLN A 104 -16.33 0.64 -4.35
C GLN A 104 -16.77 1.05 -2.93
N GLU A 105 -18.02 0.78 -2.56
CA GLU A 105 -18.54 1.09 -1.22
C GLU A 105 -17.80 0.34 -0.12
N LYS A 106 -17.54 -0.97 -0.31
CA LYS A 106 -16.72 -1.76 0.62
C LYS A 106 -15.31 -1.20 0.77
N SER A 107 -14.71 -0.76 -0.33
CA SER A 107 -13.37 -0.18 -0.32
C SER A 107 -13.34 1.18 0.39
N ARG A 108 -14.39 2.01 0.21
CA ARG A 108 -14.52 3.32 0.87
C ARG A 108 -14.80 3.22 2.36
N ALA A 109 -15.68 2.32 2.79
CA ALA A 109 -15.99 2.11 4.21
C ALA A 109 -14.73 1.76 5.03
N GLY A 110 -13.77 1.04 4.43
CA GLY A 110 -12.47 0.76 5.06
C GLY A 110 -11.52 1.96 5.13
N SER A 111 -11.76 3.01 4.33
CA SER A 111 -10.95 4.24 4.31
C SER A 111 -11.52 5.39 5.16
N GLU A 112 -12.83 5.43 5.37
CA GLU A 112 -13.48 6.50 6.16
C GLU A 112 -13.27 6.38 7.67
N GLN A 113 -12.85 5.21 8.16
CA GLN A 113 -12.57 4.99 9.59
C GLN A 113 -11.12 5.30 10.01
N THR A 114 -10.33 6.00 9.18
CA THR A 114 -8.94 6.31 9.56
C THR A 114 -8.84 7.63 10.33
N PHE A 115 -8.65 7.54 11.64
CA PHE A 115 -8.13 8.57 12.52
C PHE A 115 -6.65 8.87 12.23
N LYS A 116 -6.15 10.02 12.72
CA LYS A 116 -4.78 10.53 12.48
C LYS A 116 -3.72 9.40 12.49
N GLY A 117 -3.02 9.21 11.37
CA GLY A 117 -1.97 8.19 11.23
C GLY A 117 -2.43 6.80 10.79
N GLY A 118 -3.70 6.62 10.39
CA GLY A 118 -4.21 5.32 9.90
C GLY A 118 -4.81 4.43 10.99
N LEU A 119 -5.15 5.01 12.14
CA LEU A 119 -5.75 4.33 13.29
C LEU A 119 -7.27 4.21 13.11
N ALA A 120 -7.87 3.08 13.47
CA ALA A 120 -9.32 2.91 13.45
C ALA A 120 -10.00 3.55 14.67
N ASP A 121 -9.30 3.61 15.80
CA ASP A 121 -9.77 4.19 17.07
C ASP A 121 -8.58 4.69 17.93
N ASN A 122 -8.85 5.06 19.18
CA ASN A 122 -7.85 5.49 20.17
C ASN A 122 -7.80 4.57 21.40
N SER A 123 -8.19 3.30 21.25
CA SER A 123 -8.12 2.31 22.32
C SER A 123 -6.67 2.02 22.73
N GLU A 124 -6.49 1.43 23.90
CA GLU A 124 -5.18 1.02 24.40
C GLU A 124 -4.50 0.02 23.44
N GLU A 125 -5.26 -0.93 22.91
CA GLU A 125 -4.73 -1.93 21.96
C GLU A 125 -4.31 -1.31 20.62
N THR A 126 -5.12 -0.40 20.07
CA THR A 126 -4.73 0.38 18.87
C THR A 126 -3.48 1.22 19.15
N THR A 127 -3.33 1.77 20.35
CA THR A 127 -2.16 2.56 20.77
C THR A 127 -0.89 1.70 20.88
N LYS A 128 -0.99 0.47 21.39
CA LYS A 128 0.11 -0.52 21.40
C LYS A 128 0.52 -0.88 19.97
N LEU A 129 -0.45 -1.21 19.12
CA LEU A 129 -0.21 -1.55 17.72
C LEU A 129 0.38 -0.39 16.92
N HIS A 130 0.01 0.84 17.24
CA HIS A 130 0.58 2.02 16.61
C HIS A 130 2.07 2.16 16.92
N THR A 131 2.45 2.04 18.18
CA THR A 131 3.86 2.09 18.58
C THR A 131 4.64 0.91 17.98
N ALA A 132 4.04 -0.29 17.94
CA ALA A 132 4.63 -1.44 17.27
C ALA A 132 4.83 -1.23 15.75
N THR A 133 3.98 -0.42 15.12
CA THR A 133 4.12 -0.06 13.69
C THR A 133 5.38 0.77 13.44
N HIS A 134 5.72 1.70 14.33
CA HIS A 134 6.97 2.46 14.26
C HIS A 134 8.21 1.58 14.45
N LEU A 135 8.15 0.63 15.40
CA LEU A 135 9.22 -0.35 15.58
C LEU A 135 9.40 -1.25 14.35
N LEU A 136 8.29 -1.70 13.74
CA LEU A 136 8.31 -2.49 12.51
C LEU A 136 8.91 -1.70 11.34
N ASN A 137 8.54 -0.42 11.20
CA ASN A 137 9.08 0.45 10.15
C ASN A 137 10.59 0.65 10.31
N ALA A 138 11.08 0.85 11.53
CA ALA A 138 12.50 0.89 11.84
C ALA A 138 13.20 -0.44 11.49
N ALA A 139 12.67 -1.56 11.94
CA ALA A 139 13.22 -2.89 11.67
C ALA A 139 13.37 -3.18 10.17
N LEU A 140 12.35 -2.83 9.38
CA LEU A 140 12.38 -2.99 7.93
C LEU A 140 13.51 -2.16 7.30
N ARG A 141 13.67 -0.90 7.73
CA ARG A 141 14.69 -0.01 7.17
C ARG A 141 16.10 -0.39 7.59
N GLU A 142 16.28 -0.87 8.80
CA GLU A 142 17.58 -1.25 9.32
C GLU A 142 18.06 -2.61 8.79
N LEU A 143 17.16 -3.59 8.73
CA LEU A 143 17.54 -4.98 8.41
C LEU A 143 17.37 -5.33 6.93
N ILE A 144 16.44 -4.68 6.23
CA ILE A 144 16.08 -5.06 4.85
C ILE A 144 16.60 -4.04 3.83
N ASP A 145 16.12 -2.80 3.89
CA ASP A 145 16.53 -1.76 2.96
C ASP A 145 16.22 -0.36 3.54
N PRO A 146 17.22 0.54 3.68
CA PRO A 146 17.01 1.90 4.18
C PRO A 146 16.09 2.77 3.30
N ASN A 147 15.86 2.36 2.05
CA ASN A 147 14.95 3.01 1.11
C ASN A 147 13.49 2.56 1.24
N ILE A 148 13.19 1.69 2.21
CA ILE A 148 11.81 1.38 2.56
C ILE A 148 11.10 2.67 3.01
N ARG A 149 9.90 2.83 2.47
CA ARG A 149 8.94 3.92 2.70
C ARG A 149 7.57 3.29 2.89
N GLN A 150 6.84 3.81 3.86
CA GLN A 150 5.45 3.44 4.06
C GLN A 150 4.62 3.84 2.82
N LYS A 151 3.82 2.89 2.32
CA LYS A 151 2.85 3.07 1.23
C LYS A 151 1.41 3.01 1.70
N GLY A 152 1.19 2.48 2.91
CA GLY A 152 -0.12 2.42 3.55
C GLY A 152 -0.02 1.88 4.96
N SER A 153 -0.93 2.31 5.82
CA SER A 153 -1.07 1.74 7.16
C SER A 153 -2.55 1.70 7.54
N ASN A 154 -2.97 0.64 8.22
CA ASN A 154 -4.28 0.52 8.83
C ASN A 154 -4.14 -0.27 10.12
N ILE A 155 -4.53 0.33 11.23
CA ILE A 155 -4.41 -0.25 12.57
C ILE A 155 -5.79 -0.30 13.20
N THR A 156 -6.17 -1.46 13.70
CA THR A 156 -7.40 -1.68 14.49
C THR A 156 -7.03 -2.23 15.85
N ALA A 157 -7.99 -2.35 16.77
CA ALA A 157 -7.75 -2.98 18.08
C ALA A 157 -7.20 -4.42 17.98
N ASP A 158 -7.49 -5.13 16.89
CA ASP A 158 -7.09 -6.54 16.71
C ASP A 158 -5.76 -6.74 15.97
N ARG A 159 -5.37 -5.79 15.12
CA ARG A 159 -4.21 -5.97 14.21
C ARG A 159 -3.68 -4.67 13.63
N LEU A 160 -2.43 -4.71 13.20
CA LEU A 160 -1.85 -3.72 12.29
C LEU A 160 -1.67 -4.32 10.89
N ARG A 161 -1.79 -3.45 9.89
CA ARG A 161 -1.48 -3.69 8.48
C ARG A 161 -0.51 -2.61 8.03
N PHE A 162 0.69 -3.01 7.63
CA PHE A 162 1.74 -2.10 7.18
C PHE A 162 2.17 -2.44 5.76
N ASP A 163 2.03 -1.47 4.85
CA ASP A 163 2.36 -1.59 3.44
C ASP A 163 3.60 -0.76 3.13
N PHE A 164 4.55 -1.34 2.42
CA PHE A 164 5.85 -0.71 2.13
C PHE A 164 6.34 -1.03 0.71
N ASN A 165 7.15 -0.15 0.13
CA ASN A 165 7.78 -0.41 -1.17
C ASN A 165 8.85 -1.48 -1.04
N PHE A 166 8.63 -2.63 -1.68
CA PHE A 166 9.60 -3.69 -1.81
C PHE A 166 9.18 -4.60 -2.97
N ASP A 167 10.14 -5.03 -3.78
CA ASP A 167 9.88 -5.68 -5.06
C ASP A 167 9.80 -7.21 -4.97
N ARG A 168 10.40 -7.79 -3.93
CA ARG A 168 10.39 -9.23 -3.68
C ARG A 168 9.68 -9.61 -2.39
N LYS A 169 9.42 -10.91 -2.26
CA LYS A 169 8.93 -11.49 -1.00
C LYS A 169 10.05 -11.48 0.05
N LEU A 170 9.69 -11.17 1.30
CA LEU A 170 10.58 -11.36 2.44
C LEU A 170 10.80 -12.85 2.71
N THR A 171 12.04 -13.22 2.95
CA THR A 171 12.42 -14.58 3.33
C THR A 171 11.93 -14.91 4.74
N PRO A 172 11.72 -16.19 5.07
CA PRO A 172 11.37 -16.60 6.43
C PRO A 172 12.37 -16.11 7.48
N GLU A 173 13.65 -16.08 7.15
CA GLU A 173 14.74 -15.62 8.01
C GLU A 173 14.65 -14.11 8.25
N GLU A 174 14.42 -13.31 7.19
CA GLU A 174 14.18 -11.87 7.31
C GLU A 174 12.97 -11.57 8.20
N LEU A 175 11.85 -12.27 7.99
CA LEU A 175 10.65 -12.10 8.83
C LEU A 175 10.93 -12.42 10.30
N LYS A 176 11.70 -13.48 10.56
CA LYS A 176 12.10 -13.85 11.92
C LYS A 176 13.00 -12.79 12.56
N SER A 177 13.95 -12.25 11.81
CA SER A 177 14.85 -11.19 12.28
C SER A 177 14.10 -9.89 12.56
N ILE A 178 13.14 -9.51 11.70
CA ILE A 178 12.26 -8.36 11.93
C ILE A 178 11.44 -8.54 13.21
N GLU A 179 10.80 -9.70 13.38
CA GLU A 179 10.02 -9.99 14.59
C GLU A 179 10.90 -9.98 15.85
N ALA A 180 12.12 -10.53 15.77
CA ALA A 180 13.07 -10.51 16.88
C ALA A 180 13.51 -9.08 17.24
N PHE A 181 13.79 -8.24 16.24
CA PHE A 181 14.18 -6.85 16.45
C PHE A 181 13.08 -6.06 17.17
N VAL A 182 11.82 -6.20 16.74
CA VAL A 182 10.70 -5.50 17.38
C VAL A 182 10.51 -5.98 18.82
N ASN A 183 10.60 -7.29 19.06
CA ASN A 183 10.48 -7.84 20.40
C ASN A 183 11.66 -7.47 21.31
N ASP A 184 12.88 -7.35 20.79
CA ASP A 184 14.03 -6.83 21.55
C ASP A 184 13.75 -5.38 22.00
N ALA A 185 13.31 -4.51 21.09
CA ALA A 185 12.94 -3.14 21.43
C ALA A 185 11.82 -3.06 22.49
N ILE A 186 10.84 -3.99 22.46
CA ILE A 186 9.80 -4.12 23.49
C ILE A 186 10.41 -4.53 24.83
N GLN A 187 11.28 -5.54 24.85
CA GLN A 187 11.93 -6.04 26.07
C GLN A 187 12.86 -5.02 26.72
N ARG A 188 13.46 -4.12 25.93
CA ARG A 188 14.29 -3.02 26.45
C ARG A 188 13.52 -1.95 27.22
N ASN A 189 12.19 -1.99 27.25
CA ASN A 189 11.32 -1.05 27.98
C ASN A 189 11.70 0.43 27.71
N ILE A 190 11.76 0.80 26.44
CA ILE A 190 12.25 2.10 25.98
C ILE A 190 11.15 3.15 26.19
N PRO A 191 11.45 4.30 26.83
CA PRO A 191 10.52 5.41 26.91
C PRO A 191 10.19 5.97 25.53
N VAL A 192 8.91 6.27 25.29
CA VAL A 192 8.43 6.95 24.08
C VAL A 192 8.25 8.43 24.41
N VAL A 193 9.01 9.29 23.73
CA VAL A 193 9.05 10.73 23.98
C VAL A 193 8.41 11.46 22.81
N CYS A 194 7.50 12.39 23.10
CA CYS A 194 6.89 13.27 22.10
C CYS A 194 7.47 14.68 22.25
N GLU A 195 8.04 15.19 21.16
CA GLU A 195 8.61 16.54 21.09
C GLU A 195 7.87 17.35 20.01
N GLU A 196 7.47 18.57 20.36
CA GLU A 196 6.92 19.54 19.40
C GLU A 196 8.05 20.47 18.96
N MET A 197 8.34 20.49 17.66
CA MET A 197 9.46 21.27 17.11
C MET A 197 9.15 21.79 15.71
N PRO A 198 9.87 22.82 15.23
CA PRO A 198 9.77 23.28 13.86
C PRO A 198 10.09 22.19 12.83
N VAL A 199 9.45 22.25 11.65
CA VAL A 199 9.67 21.28 10.56
C VAL A 199 11.15 21.15 10.17
N ASP A 200 11.88 22.27 10.12
CA ASP A 200 13.29 22.27 9.73
C ASP A 200 14.19 21.62 10.79
N GLU A 201 13.86 21.79 12.08
CA GLU A 201 14.53 21.10 13.18
C GLU A 201 14.22 19.60 13.16
N ALA A 202 12.97 19.22 12.90
CA ALA A 202 12.58 17.82 12.76
C ALA A 202 13.37 17.12 11.64
N LYS A 203 13.50 17.77 10.47
CA LYS A 203 14.34 17.28 9.36
C LYS A 203 15.80 17.15 9.76
N ALA A 204 16.37 18.17 10.41
CA ALA A 204 17.76 18.16 10.87
C ALA A 204 18.04 17.06 11.91
N SER A 205 17.03 16.71 12.70
CA SER A 205 17.10 15.67 13.74
C SER A 205 17.04 14.23 13.20
N GLY A 206 16.92 14.06 11.88
CA GLY A 206 16.83 12.76 11.21
C GLY A 206 15.45 12.08 11.33
N ALA A 207 14.43 12.81 11.76
CA ALA A 207 13.09 12.25 11.91
C ALA A 207 12.51 11.86 10.54
N ILE A 208 11.88 10.68 10.49
CA ILE A 208 11.24 10.17 9.28
C ILE A 208 9.78 10.62 9.26
N GLY A 209 9.36 11.17 8.13
CA GLY A 209 7.99 11.62 7.94
C GLY A 209 7.78 12.14 6.53
N VAL A 210 6.51 12.33 6.18
CA VAL A 210 6.15 13.06 4.96
C VAL A 210 6.18 14.54 5.31
N PHE A 211 7.17 15.27 4.82
CA PHE A 211 7.31 16.71 5.06
C PHE A 211 6.63 17.50 3.94
N ASP A 212 5.31 17.34 3.82
CA ASP A 212 4.50 18.05 2.83
C ASP A 212 3.93 19.36 3.41
N ASP A 213 3.47 20.25 2.54
CA ASP A 213 2.83 21.55 2.87
C ASP A 213 1.57 21.44 3.76
N LYS A 214 1.11 20.20 4.04
CA LYS A 214 0.01 19.90 4.95
C LYS A 214 0.38 19.98 6.42
N TYR A 215 1.67 19.98 6.77
CA TYR A 215 2.12 20.13 8.14
C TYR A 215 2.27 21.61 8.49
N GLY A 216 1.76 22.01 9.66
CA GLY A 216 1.96 23.35 10.19
C GLY A 216 3.44 23.62 10.50
N ALA A 217 3.77 24.87 10.84
CA ALA A 217 5.15 25.27 11.14
C ALA A 217 5.80 24.45 12.28
N ILE A 218 4.98 23.88 13.18
CA ILE A 218 5.38 23.00 14.28
C ILE A 218 4.78 21.61 14.07
N VAL A 219 5.61 20.57 14.24
CA VAL A 219 5.26 19.16 14.09
C VAL A 219 5.54 18.39 15.37
N LYS A 220 4.81 17.27 15.56
CA LYS A 220 5.05 16.31 16.64
C LYS A 220 5.96 15.19 16.14
N VAL A 221 7.09 15.01 16.81
CA VAL A 221 8.04 13.93 16.57
C VAL A 221 7.98 12.98 17.76
N TYR A 222 7.65 11.72 17.49
CA TYR A 222 7.73 10.65 18.49
C TYR A 222 9.08 9.94 18.35
N ARG A 223 9.83 9.87 19.45
CA ARG A 223 11.10 9.17 19.56
C ARG A 223 10.97 7.94 20.46
N ILE A 224 11.46 6.82 19.98
CA ILE A 224 11.54 5.55 20.71
C ILE A 224 13.02 5.21 20.87
N GLY A 225 13.65 5.87 21.86
CA GLY A 225 15.10 5.74 22.11
C GLY A 225 15.94 5.95 20.85
N ASP A 226 16.80 4.98 20.58
CA ASP A 226 17.67 4.89 19.40
C ASP A 226 17.02 4.20 18.18
N VAL A 227 15.81 3.64 18.33
CA VAL A 227 15.19 2.75 17.34
C VAL A 227 14.45 3.52 16.26
N SER A 228 13.62 4.49 16.66
CA SER A 228 12.76 5.22 15.72
C SER A 228 12.56 6.66 16.17
N ALA A 229 12.49 7.55 15.19
CA ALA A 229 12.12 8.95 15.34
C ALA A 229 11.23 9.33 14.16
N GLU A 230 9.92 9.50 14.40
CA GLU A 230 8.94 9.65 13.33
C GLU A 230 7.95 10.79 13.59
N LEU A 231 7.58 11.51 12.53
CA LEU A 231 6.51 12.50 12.60
C LEU A 231 5.17 11.76 12.70
N CYS A 232 4.48 11.93 13.82
CA CYS A 232 3.22 11.22 14.04
C CYS A 232 2.22 12.04 14.86
N GLY A 233 0.93 11.88 14.53
CA GLY A 233 -0.17 12.61 15.16
C GLY A 233 -1.11 11.75 16.01
N GLY A 234 -0.86 10.45 16.09
CA GLY A 234 -1.68 9.50 16.85
C GLY A 234 -1.15 9.22 18.27
N PRO A 235 -1.97 8.61 19.15
CA PRO A 235 -1.56 8.18 20.49
C PRO A 235 -0.46 7.11 20.44
N HIS A 236 0.43 7.11 21.43
CA HIS A 236 1.46 6.09 21.60
C HIS A 236 1.47 5.58 23.04
N VAL A 237 2.03 4.39 23.25
CA VAL A 237 2.32 3.92 24.61
C VAL A 237 3.41 4.77 25.23
N ALA A 238 3.44 4.88 26.55
CA ALA A 238 4.50 5.62 27.23
C ALA A 238 5.83 4.86 27.21
N ASN A 239 5.77 3.53 27.17
CA ASN A 239 6.93 2.67 27.16
C ASN A 239 6.75 1.47 26.22
N THR A 240 7.79 1.09 25.47
CA THR A 240 7.69 -0.05 24.54
C THR A 240 7.32 -1.37 25.25
N GLY A 241 7.63 -1.51 26.54
CA GLY A 241 7.24 -2.66 27.35
C GLY A 241 5.72 -2.85 27.47
N ASP A 242 4.94 -1.77 27.37
CA ASP A 242 3.48 -1.79 27.44
C ASP A 242 2.86 -2.56 26.25
N ILE A 243 3.62 -2.74 25.17
CA ILE A 243 3.22 -3.53 23.98
C ILE A 243 3.17 -5.04 24.30
N GLN A 244 3.94 -5.49 25.30
CA GLN A 244 4.09 -6.88 25.78
C GLN A 244 4.80 -7.81 24.80
N GLY A 245 4.43 -7.82 23.53
CA GLY A 245 5.02 -8.68 22.51
C GLY A 245 4.45 -8.39 21.14
N PHE A 246 5.17 -8.81 20.10
CA PHE A 246 4.83 -8.55 18.70
C PHE A 246 4.94 -9.85 17.89
N LYS A 247 3.96 -10.08 17.01
CA LYS A 247 3.95 -11.26 16.14
C LYS A 247 3.46 -10.97 14.74
N ILE A 248 4.27 -11.30 13.74
CA ILE A 248 3.89 -11.26 12.33
C ILE A 248 2.99 -12.45 12.03
N LYS A 249 1.79 -12.17 11.50
CA LYS A 249 0.82 -13.20 11.11
C LYS A 249 0.95 -13.58 9.66
N LYS A 250 1.21 -12.59 8.79
CA LYS A 250 1.30 -12.82 7.36
C LYS A 250 2.10 -11.72 6.67
N GLU A 251 2.82 -12.13 5.64
CA GLU A 251 3.40 -11.25 4.63
C GLU A 251 2.82 -11.63 3.26
N GLU A 252 2.42 -10.63 2.47
CA GLU A 252 1.81 -10.83 1.15
C GLU A 252 2.10 -9.67 0.18
N SER A 253 1.96 -9.92 -1.13
CA SER A 253 1.96 -8.84 -2.13
C SER A 253 0.68 -8.03 -1.98
N SER A 254 0.77 -6.71 -1.90
CA SER A 254 -0.40 -5.83 -1.94
C SER A 254 -0.65 -5.28 -3.35
N ALA A 255 0.42 -4.93 -4.05
CA ALA A 255 0.41 -4.45 -5.44
C ALA A 255 1.79 -4.70 -6.05
N ALA A 256 1.98 -4.35 -7.32
CA ALA A 256 3.32 -4.35 -7.92
C ALA A 256 4.27 -3.43 -7.14
N GLY A 257 5.42 -3.95 -6.74
CA GLY A 257 6.43 -3.20 -5.95
C GLY A 257 6.00 -2.84 -4.52
N VAL A 258 4.88 -3.38 -4.01
CA VAL A 258 4.37 -3.11 -2.66
C VAL A 258 4.08 -4.41 -1.93
N ARG A 259 4.71 -4.57 -0.76
CA ARG A 259 4.50 -5.69 0.16
C ARG A 259 3.70 -5.23 1.37
N ARG A 260 3.01 -6.18 1.99
CA ARG A 260 2.14 -5.96 3.16
C ARG A 260 2.49 -6.94 4.25
N ILE A 261 2.70 -6.41 5.46
CA ILE A 261 2.78 -7.19 6.69
C ILE A 261 1.50 -6.97 7.51
N LYS A 262 0.94 -8.07 8.01
CA LYS A 262 -0.10 -8.06 9.04
C LYS A 262 0.49 -8.64 10.32
N ALA A 263 0.36 -7.90 11.42
CA ALA A 263 0.89 -8.30 12.71
C ALA A 263 -0.10 -7.97 13.83
N VAL A 264 0.17 -8.55 15.00
CA VAL A 264 -0.61 -8.36 16.23
C VAL A 264 0.35 -8.13 17.40
N VAL A 265 -0.17 -7.60 18.49
CA VAL A 265 0.56 -7.41 19.75
C VAL A 265 -0.13 -8.17 20.88
N GLY A 266 0.58 -8.37 21.98
CA GLY A 266 0.08 -9.06 23.16
C GLY A 266 1.09 -10.03 23.77
N LYS A 267 0.62 -10.86 24.69
CA LYS A 267 1.46 -11.87 25.36
C LYS A 267 1.60 -13.10 24.45
N PHE A 268 2.84 -13.39 24.03
CA PHE A 268 3.18 -14.55 23.20
C PHE A 268 4.25 -15.42 23.87
#